data_AF-A0A928EBP5-F1
#
_entry.id   AF-A0A928EBP5-F1
#
_cell.length_a   1.000
_cell.length_b   1.000
_cell.length_c   1.000
_cell.angle_alpha   90.00
_cell.angle_beta   90.00
_cell.angle_gamma   90.00
#
_symmetry.space_group_name_H-M   'P 1'
#
loop_
_entity.id
_entity.type
_entity.pdbx_description
1 polymer ?
#
loop_
_entity_poly.entity_id
_entity_poly.type
_entity_poly.pdbx_seq_one_letter_code
_entity_poly.pdbx_strand_id
1 'polypeptide(L)' 'MKMSDVTDYSQLKERLDQIVEAVSDEGISLDDALSLYEEAVKLGSKASALIEQDISEKTAEELAAALAAEQADGGEVTEA' A
#
# COMPACT_ATOMS: atom_id res chain seq x y z
N MET A 1 -0.21 -1.84 8.71
CA MET A 1 0.62 -2.70 7.84
C MET A 1 0.56 -4.14 8.34
N LYS A 2 -0.32 -4.94 7.74
CA LYS A 2 -0.43 -6.37 8.06
C LYS A 2 0.77 -7.09 7.45
N MET A 3 1.10 -8.27 8.00
CA MET A 3 2.23 -9.09 7.52
C MET A 3 2.07 -9.46 6.03
N SER A 4 0.83 -9.59 5.56
CA SER A 4 0.47 -9.80 4.15
C SER A 4 0.93 -8.63 3.27
N ASP A 5 0.64 -7.40 3.69
CA ASP A 5 0.90 -6.19 2.89
C ASP A 5 2.41 -5.90 2.78
N VAL A 6 3.15 -6.22 3.84
CA VAL A 6 4.62 -6.17 3.85
C VAL A 6 5.21 -7.17 2.86
N THR A 7 4.65 -8.38 2.81
CA THR A 7 5.09 -9.43 1.87
C THR A 7 4.78 -9.01 0.43
N ASP A 8 3.58 -8.49 0.18
CA ASP A 8 3.16 -8.00 -1.14
C ASP A 8 4.03 -6.83 -1.62
N TYR A 9 4.35 -5.87 -0.74
CA TYR A 9 5.21 -4.74 -1.08
C TYR A 9 6.65 -5.18 -1.37
N SER A 10 7.20 -6.10 -0.58
CA SER A 10 8.53 -6.66 -0.83
C SER A 10 8.61 -7.38 -2.18
N GLN A 11 7.57 -8.14 -2.55
CA GLN A 11 7.49 -8.81 -3.85
C GLN A 11 7.33 -7.81 -5.01
N LEU A 12 6.52 -6.77 -4.83
CA LEU A 12 6.39 -5.66 -5.78
C LEU A 12 7.73 -4.97 -6.05
N LYS A 13 8.47 -4.67 -4.99
CA LYS A 13 9.79 -4.06 -5.07
C LYS A 13 10.80 -4.98 -5.78
N GLU A 14 10.84 -6.25 -5.40
CA GLU A 14 11.73 -7.23 -6.04
C GLU A 14 11.46 -7.33 -7.55
N ARG A 15 10.19 -7.33 -7.96
CA ARG A 15 9.86 -7.37 -9.39
C ARG A 15 10.28 -6.09 -10.12
N LEU A 16 10.11 -4.91 -9.50
CA LEU A 16 10.59 -3.65 -10.07
C LEU A 16 12.12 -3.65 -10.23
N ASP A 17 12.86 -4.16 -9.25
CA ASP A 17 14.32 -4.27 -9.32
C ASP A 17 14.75 -5.19 -10.48
N GLN A 18 14.07 -6.33 -10.67
CA GLN A 18 14.30 -7.24 -11.81
C GLN A 18 14.01 -6.57 -13.16
N ILE A 19 12.96 -5.75 -13.25
CA ILE A 19 12.64 -4.99 -14.46
C ILE A 19 13.75 -3.98 -14.77
N VAL A 20 14.27 -3.28 -13.77
CA VAL A 20 15.40 -2.35 -13.93
C VAL A 20 16.62 -3.06 -14.47
N GLU A 21 16.95 -4.24 -13.93
CA GLU A 21 18.08 -5.05 -14.40
C GLU A 21 17.88 -5.48 -15.86
N ALA A 22 16.69 -5.96 -16.22
CA ALA A 22 16.37 -6.41 -17.58
C ALA A 22 16.38 -5.26 -18.61
N VAL A 23 15.85 -4.09 -18.27
CA VAL A 23 15.85 -2.91 -19.16
C VAL A 23 17.25 -2.30 -19.31
N SER A 24 18.14 -2.55 -18.36
CA SER A 24 19.54 -2.07 -18.41
C SER A 24 20.42 -2.93 -19.33
N ASP A 25 19.94 -4.07 -19.82
CA ASP A 25 20.66 -4.90 -20.80
C ASP A 25 20.68 -4.22 -22.18
N GLU A 26 21.87 -3.96 -22.71
CA GLU A 26 22.06 -3.37 -24.04
C GLU A 26 21.55 -4.26 -25.19
N GLY A 27 21.30 -5.55 -24.93
CA GLY A 27 20.78 -6.51 -25.88
C GLY A 27 19.24 -6.58 -25.97
N ILE A 28 18.52 -5.86 -25.12
CA ILE A 28 17.05 -5.90 -25.11
C ILE A 28 16.45 -5.25 -26.36
N SER A 29 15.40 -5.87 -26.91
CA SER A 29 14.65 -5.25 -28.00
C SER A 29 13.81 -4.07 -27.49
N LEU A 30 13.51 -3.11 -28.36
CA LEU A 30 12.66 -1.98 -28.00
C LEU A 30 11.27 -2.44 -27.53
N ASP A 31 10.68 -3.43 -28.20
CA ASP A 31 9.36 -3.95 -27.85
C ASP A 31 9.36 -4.63 -26.47
N ASP A 32 10.41 -5.39 -26.16
CA ASP A 32 10.55 -6.02 -24.83
C ASP A 32 10.76 -4.96 -23.75
N ALA A 33 11.57 -3.94 -24.01
CA ALA A 33 11.78 -2.83 -23.08
C ALA A 33 10.49 -2.04 -22.81
N LEU A 34 9.68 -1.80 -23.86
CA LEU A 34 8.37 -1.16 -23.72
C LEU A 34 7.40 -2.02 -22.91
N SER A 35 7.38 -3.34 -23.15
CA SER A 35 6.55 -4.26 -22.38
C SER A 35 6.90 -4.26 -20.89
N LEU A 36 8.20 -4.28 -20.56
CA LEU A 36 8.70 -4.19 -19.20
C LEU A 36 8.38 -2.83 -18.55
N TYR A 37 8.46 -1.74 -19.31
CA TYR A 37 8.07 -0.42 -18.82
C TYR A 37 6.58 -0.36 -18.46
N GLU A 38 5.69 -0.90 -19.31
CA GLU A 38 4.26 -0.98 -19.01
C GLU A 38 3.99 -1.83 -17.76
N GLU A 39 4.73 -2.91 -17.57
CA GLU A 39 4.65 -3.72 -16.35
C GLU A 39 5.05 -2.89 -15.13
N ALA A 40 6.18 -2.18 -15.19
CA ALA A 40 6.64 -1.32 -14.10
C ALA A 40 5.60 -0.24 -13.72
N VAL A 41 4.94 0.37 -14.70
CA VAL A 41 3.86 1.34 -14.46
C VAL A 41 2.71 0.69 -13.69
N LYS A 42 2.25 -0.50 -14.10
CA LYS A 42 1.18 -1.22 -13.41
C LYS A 42 1.56 -1.59 -11.97
N LEU A 43 2.80 -2.04 -11.75
CA LEU A 43 3.31 -2.35 -10.42
C LEU A 43 3.38 -1.10 -9.53
N GLY A 44 3.83 0.04 -10.08
CA GLY A 44 3.84 1.32 -9.38
C GLY A 44 2.44 1.76 -8.95
N SER A 45 1.44 1.66 -9.85
CA SER A 45 0.05 1.97 -9.51
C SER A 45 -0.51 1.06 -8.41
N LYS A 46 -0.18 -0.25 -8.45
CA LYS A 46 -0.57 -1.19 -7.41
C LYS A 46 0.06 -0.84 -6.06
N ALA A 47 1.34 -0.45 -6.05
CA ALA A 47 2.02 -0.02 -4.84
C ALA A 47 1.38 1.24 -4.24
N SER A 48 1.03 2.25 -5.06
CA SER A 48 0.30 3.44 -4.59
C SER A 48 -1.05 3.07 -3.97
N ALA A 49 -1.83 2.20 -4.63
CA ALA A 49 -3.13 1.76 -4.12
C ALA A 49 -3.02 1.05 -2.76
N LEU A 50 -2.00 0.20 -2.57
CA LEU A 50 -1.75 -0.46 -1.28
C LEU A 50 -1.41 0.53 -0.16
N ILE A 51 -0.62 1.57 -0.48
CA ILE A 51 -0.27 2.63 0.48
C ILE A 51 -1.51 3.43 0.86
N GLU A 52 -2.32 3.84 -0.13
CA GLU A 52 -3.57 4.55 0.10
C GLU A 52 -4.55 3.74 0.97
N GLN A 53 -4.65 2.43 0.71
CA GLN A 53 -5.47 1.53 1.52
C GLN A 53 -4.96 1.44 2.97
N ASP A 54 -3.66 1.25 3.21
CA ASP A 54 -3.12 1.17 4.58
C ASP A 54 -3.33 2.50 5.35
N ILE A 55 -3.21 3.65 4.68
CA ILE A 55 -3.52 4.95 5.28
C ILE A 55 -5.01 5.03 5.62
N SER A 56 -5.89 4.70 4.68
CA SER A 56 -7.33 4.80 4.90
C SER A 56 -7.82 3.86 6.01
N GLU A 57 -7.27 2.65 6.09
CA GLU A 57 -7.57 1.70 7.16
C GLU A 57 -7.13 2.24 8.52
N LYS A 58 -5.91 2.76 8.64
CA LYS A 58 -5.41 3.37 9.88
C LYS A 58 -6.26 4.56 10.32
N THR A 59 -6.61 5.45 9.40
CA THR A 59 -7.47 6.61 9.72
C THR A 59 -8.85 6.17 10.19
N ALA A 60 -9.42 5.11 9.60
CA ALA A 60 -10.70 4.56 10.03
C ALA A 60 -10.61 3.94 11.43
N GLU A 61 -9.54 3.18 11.72
CA GLU A 61 -9.28 2.61 13.04
C GLU A 61 -9.11 3.69 14.13
N GLU A 62 -8.35 4.75 13.84
CA GLU A 62 -8.15 5.89 14.75
C GLU A 62 -9.48 6.62 15.04
N LEU A 63 -10.30 6.86 14.01
CA LEU A 63 -11.60 7.49 14.17
C LEU A 63 -12.57 6.62 15.00
N ALA A 64 -12.59 5.30 14.75
CA ALA A 64 -13.39 4.37 15.52
C ALA A 64 -12.96 4.32 16.99
N ALA A 65 -11.65 4.33 17.26
CA ALA A 65 -11.12 4.38 18.62
C ALA A 65 -11.48 5.69 19.34
N ALA A 66 -11.41 6.83 18.65
CA ALA A 66 -11.79 8.13 19.21
C ALA A 66 -13.29 8.18 19.56
N LEU A 67 -14.16 7.70 18.67
CA LEU A 67 -15.61 7.60 18.91
C LEU A 67 -15.93 6.67 20.09
N ALA A 68 -15.25 5.52 20.19
CA ALA A 68 -15.43 4.60 21.31
C ALA A 68 -15.00 5.21 22.65
N ALA A 69 -13.92 6.00 22.67
CA ALA A 69 -13.47 6.70 23.86
C ALA A 69 -14.47 7.80 24.30
N GLU A 70 -15.06 8.54 23.35
CA GLU A 70 -16.06 9.57 23.63
C GLU A 70 -17.37 8.98 24.18
N GLN A 71 -17.78 7.80 23.72
CA GLN A 71 -18.96 7.10 24.26
C GLN A 71 -18.75 6.47 25.65
N ALA A 72 -17.50 6.21 26.04
CA ALA A 72 -17.18 5.68 27.36
C ALA A 72 -17.17 6.77 28.46
N ASP A 73 -16.97 8.04 28.09
CA ASP A 73 -16.91 9.19 29.01
C ASP A 73 -18.30 9.79 29.30
N GLY A 74 -19.30 9.57 28.43
CA GLY A 74 -20.64 10.16 28.56
C GLY A 74 -21.62 9.44 29.52
N GLY A 75 -21.15 8.49 30.34
CA GLY A 75 -22.02 7.57 31.10
C GLY A 75 -22.42 7.98 32.52
N GLU A 76 -21.92 9.09 33.07
CA GLU A 76 -22.17 9.47 34.46
C GLU A 76 -23.01 10.75 34.58
N VAL A 77 -24.30 10.66 34.21
CA VAL A 77 -25.31 11.60 34.70
C VAL A 77 -25.86 11.02 36.00
N THR A 78 -25.31 11.47 37.13
CA THR A 78 -25.84 11.19 38.46
C THR A 78 -27.16 11.92 38.65
N GLU A 79 -28.27 11.19 38.62
CA GLU A 79 -29.54 11.63 39.21
C GLU A 79 -29.42 11.46 40.74
N ALA A 80 -29.46 12.57 41.49
CA ALA A 80 -29.73 12.61 42.93
C ALA A 80 -30.33 13.97 43.33
#